data_AF-A0A7Y4XZJ3-F1
#
_entry.id   AF-A0A7Y4XZJ3-F1
#
_cell.length_a   1.000
_cell.length_b   1.000
_cell.length_c   1.000
_cell.angle_alpha   90.00
_cell.angle_beta   90.00
_cell.angle_gamma   90.00
#
_symmetry.space_group_name_H-M   'P 1'
#
loop_
_entity.id
_entity.type
_entity.pdbx_description
1 polymer ?
#
loop_
_entity_poly.entity_id
_entity_poly.type
_entity_poly.pdbx_seq_one_letter_code
_entity_poly.pdbx_strand_id
1 'polypeptide(L)'
;MLTQEKQYEQHLEQYKMLREEIFFHLRETRKLEIYAVAGVAALYAWLSTHNVALSAIWFVGTIIPIFGGIRSLVSLHRIKEIAAYLRELENAFFTSNGLPKGWEIYFKGQSRGTMTNIAKGFWVSLLIITIFAPFFLGK
;
A
#
# COMPACT_ATOMS: atom_id res chain seq x y z
N MET A 1 39.24 16.33 -4.59
CA MET A 1 38.02 16.66 -5.36
C MET A 1 37.36 15.41 -5.94
N LEU A 2 38.09 14.56 -6.68
CA LEU A 2 37.58 13.29 -7.26
C LEU A 2 36.82 12.36 -6.28
N THR A 3 37.18 12.35 -5.00
CA THR A 3 36.52 11.49 -4.00
C THR A 3 35.14 11.99 -3.58
N GLN A 4 34.92 13.31 -3.58
CA GLN A 4 33.66 13.94 -3.16
C GLN A 4 32.59 13.81 -4.25
N GLU A 5 32.96 14.00 -5.52
CA GLU A 5 32.04 13.78 -6.65
C GLU A 5 31.60 12.32 -6.73
N LYS A 6 32.52 11.38 -6.54
CA LYS A 6 32.19 9.95 -6.52
C LYS A 6 31.23 9.58 -5.40
N GLN A 7 31.38 10.17 -4.21
CA GLN A 7 30.45 9.98 -3.09
C GLN A 7 29.06 10.58 -3.41
N TYR A 8 29.01 11.75 -4.04
CA TYR A 8 27.76 12.38 -4.45
C TYR A 8 27.00 11.52 -5.48
N GLU A 9 27.69 11.02 -6.50
CA GLU A 9 27.11 10.12 -7.51
C GLU A 9 26.54 8.85 -6.87
N GLN A 10 27.28 8.22 -5.95
CA GLN A 10 26.81 7.04 -5.22
C GLN A 10 25.53 7.32 -4.41
N HIS A 11 25.46 8.45 -3.70
CA HIS A 11 24.27 8.81 -2.94
C HIS A 11 23.07 9.16 -3.85
N LEU A 12 23.33 9.77 -5.00
CA LEU A 12 22.29 10.04 -5.99
C LEU A 12 21.73 8.74 -6.60
N GLU A 13 22.58 7.76 -6.86
CA GLU A 13 22.18 6.44 -7.35
C GLU A 13 21.34 5.68 -6.31
N GLN A 14 21.80 5.68 -5.04
CA GLN A 14 21.03 5.11 -3.92
C GLN A 14 19.65 5.77 -3.77
N TYR A 15 19.58 7.09 -3.89
CA TYR A 15 18.33 7.83 -3.83
C TYR A 15 17.35 7.40 -4.93
N LYS A 16 17.84 7.27 -6.17
CA LYS A 16 17.02 6.80 -7.31
C LYS A 16 16.52 5.37 -7.09
N MET A 17 17.41 4.47 -6.67
CA MET A 17 17.08 3.07 -6.40
C MET A 17 15.99 2.93 -5.32
N LEU A 18 16.14 3.63 -4.19
CA LEU A 18 15.15 3.58 -3.09
C LEU A 18 13.80 4.16 -3.49
N ARG A 19 13.79 5.21 -4.32
CA ARG A 19 12.54 5.74 -4.88
C ARG A 19 11.87 4.74 -5.81
N GLU A 20 12.62 4.03 -6.64
CA GLU A 20 12.09 2.96 -7.48
C GLU A 20 11.49 1.82 -6.63
N GLU A 21 12.12 1.47 -5.51
CA GLU A 21 11.60 0.49 -4.55
C GLU A 21 10.25 0.93 -3.96
N ILE A 22 10.09 2.22 -3.60
CA ILE A 22 8.79 2.77 -3.17
C ILE A 22 7.74 2.61 -4.28
N PHE A 23 8.06 2.98 -5.52
CA PHE A 23 7.12 2.85 -6.64
C PHE A 23 6.78 1.40 -6.95
N PHE A 24 7.70 0.47 -6.73
CA PHE A 24 7.44 -0.95 -6.83
C PHE A 24 6.41 -1.40 -5.78
N HIS A 25 6.63 -1.06 -4.50
CA HIS A 25 5.69 -1.41 -3.43
C HIS A 25 4.29 -0.78 -3.61
N LEU A 26 4.21 0.45 -4.12
CA LEU A 26 2.93 1.09 -4.44
C LEU A 26 2.18 0.34 -5.56
N ARG A 27 2.89 -0.08 -6.61
CA ARG A 27 2.30 -0.87 -7.70
C ARG A 27 1.80 -2.22 -7.22
N GLU A 28 2.59 -2.92 -6.41
CA GLU A 28 2.19 -4.21 -5.84
C GLU A 28 0.98 -4.08 -4.90
N THR A 29 0.90 -3.00 -4.13
CA THR A 29 -0.27 -2.75 -3.26
C THR A 29 -1.53 -2.55 -4.10
N ARG A 30 -1.46 -1.77 -5.18
CA ARG A 30 -2.61 -1.55 -6.08
C ARG A 30 -3.05 -2.84 -6.80
N LYS A 31 -2.11 -3.69 -7.22
CA LYS A 31 -2.44 -5.01 -7.79
C LYS A 31 -3.17 -5.88 -6.77
N LEU A 32 -2.69 -5.88 -5.53
CA LEU A 32 -3.29 -6.65 -4.44
C LEU A 32 -4.75 -6.20 -4.18
N GLU A 33 -5.02 -4.89 -4.21
CA GLU A 33 -6.38 -4.35 -4.09
C GLU A 33 -7.30 -4.86 -5.22
N ILE A 34 -6.81 -4.80 -6.47
CA ILE A 34 -7.57 -5.27 -7.65
C ILE A 34 -7.84 -6.78 -7.55
N TYR A 35 -6.84 -7.58 -7.21
CA TYR A 35 -6.99 -9.02 -7.09
C TYR A 35 -7.90 -9.42 -5.93
N ALA A 36 -7.86 -8.69 -4.81
CA ALA A 36 -8.77 -8.93 -3.70
C ALA A 36 -10.23 -8.67 -4.11
N VAL A 37 -10.51 -7.54 -4.77
CA VAL A 37 -11.87 -7.21 -5.24
C VAL A 37 -12.34 -8.21 -6.30
N ALA A 38 -11.48 -8.54 -7.27
CA ALA A 38 -11.81 -9.52 -8.31
C ALA A 38 -12.08 -10.91 -7.73
N GLY A 39 -11.27 -11.35 -6.76
CA GLY A 39 -11.45 -12.63 -6.07
C GLY A 39 -12.75 -12.68 -5.28
N VAL A 40 -13.06 -11.62 -4.53
CA VAL A 40 -14.34 -11.48 -3.80
C VAL A 40 -15.52 -11.50 -4.76
N ALA A 41 -15.48 -10.71 -5.84
CA ALA A 41 -16.55 -10.65 -6.83
C ALA A 41 -16.80 -12.00 -7.51
N ALA A 42 -15.73 -12.69 -7.92
CA ALA A 42 -15.82 -14.02 -8.53
C ALA A 42 -16.41 -15.06 -7.56
N LEU A 43 -15.99 -15.03 -6.29
CA LEU A 43 -16.47 -15.93 -5.26
C LEU A 43 -17.98 -15.75 -5.00
N TYR A 44 -18.45 -14.51 -4.84
CA TYR A 44 -19.88 -14.25 -4.64
C TYR A 44 -20.72 -14.52 -5.89
N ALA A 45 -20.20 -14.26 -7.09
CA ALA A 45 -20.88 -14.63 -8.34
C ALA A 45 -21.08 -16.15 -8.44
N TRP A 46 -20.08 -16.93 -8.04
CA TRP A 46 -20.17 -18.39 -7.99
C TRP A 46 -21.15 -18.88 -6.92
N LEU A 47 -21.07 -18.34 -5.70
CA LEU A 47 -22.00 -18.69 -4.62
C LEU A 47 -23.45 -18.35 -4.95
N SER A 48 -23.70 -17.27 -5.70
CA SER A 48 -25.05 -16.88 -6.10
C SER A 48 -25.66 -17.80 -7.17
N THR A 49 -24.83 -18.51 -7.94
CA THR A 49 -25.28 -19.40 -9.02
C THR A 49 -25.40 -20.86 -8.58
N HIS A 50 -24.80 -21.24 -7.45
CA HIS A 50 -24.81 -22.60 -6.92
C HIS A 50 -25.60 -22.66 -5.62
N ASN A 51 -26.51 -23.63 -5.50
CA ASN A 51 -27.28 -23.79 -4.27
C ASN A 51 -26.41 -24.51 -3.22
N VAL A 52 -25.85 -23.75 -2.27
CA VAL A 52 -24.96 -24.30 -1.24
C VAL A 52 -25.71 -24.46 0.08
N ALA A 53 -25.75 -25.69 0.60
CA ALA A 53 -26.48 -26.03 1.83
C ALA A 53 -25.80 -25.52 3.11
N LEU A 54 -24.48 -25.24 3.07
CA LEU A 54 -23.73 -24.80 4.24
C LEU A 54 -23.72 -23.26 4.32
N SER A 55 -24.49 -22.69 5.24
CA SER A 55 -24.56 -21.24 5.48
C SER A 55 -23.19 -20.61 5.81
N ALA A 56 -22.29 -21.38 6.44
CA ALA A 56 -20.94 -20.93 6.79
C ALA A 56 -20.06 -20.60 5.57
N ILE A 57 -20.35 -21.15 4.38
CA ILE A 57 -19.49 -20.94 3.20
C ILE A 57 -19.53 -19.49 2.70
N TRP A 58 -20.62 -18.77 3.00
CA TRP A 58 -20.80 -17.37 2.61
C TRP A 58 -19.80 -16.43 3.30
N PHE A 59 -19.23 -16.86 4.43
CA PHE A 59 -18.20 -16.10 5.15
C PHE A 59 -16.78 -16.32 4.62
N VAL A 60 -16.56 -17.30 3.73
CA VAL A 60 -15.23 -17.54 3.12
C VAL A 60 -14.71 -16.31 2.38
N GLY A 61 -15.62 -15.50 1.81
CA GLY A 61 -15.28 -14.21 1.19
C GLY A 61 -14.58 -13.23 2.13
N THR A 62 -14.82 -13.31 3.44
CA THR A 62 -14.22 -12.43 4.48
C THR A 62 -12.74 -12.71 4.70
N ILE A 63 -12.27 -13.92 4.36
CA ILE A 63 -10.86 -14.30 4.52
C ILE A 63 -9.98 -13.46 3.59
N ILE A 64 -10.45 -13.18 2.38
CA ILE A 64 -9.71 -12.42 1.36
C ILE A 64 -9.33 -11.00 1.85
N PRO A 65 -10.26 -10.14 2.32
CA PRO A 65 -9.91 -8.81 2.82
C PRO A 65 -9.06 -8.84 4.09
N ILE A 66 -9.18 -9.87 4.95
CA ILE A 66 -8.33 -10.00 6.15
C ILE A 66 -6.86 -10.18 5.74
N PHE A 67 -6.57 -11.19 4.91
CA PHE A 67 -5.21 -11.48 4.46
C PHE A 67 -4.65 -10.36 3.57
N GLY A 68 -5.49 -9.80 2.69
CA GLY A 68 -5.13 -8.66 1.85
C GLY A 68 -4.76 -7.42 2.67
N GLY A 69 -5.55 -7.12 3.71
CA GLY A 69 -5.30 -6.03 4.64
C GLY A 69 -3.98 -6.19 5.39
N ILE A 70 -3.69 -7.37 5.95
CA ILE A 70 -2.42 -7.65 6.63
C ILE A 70 -1.23 -7.45 5.69
N ARG A 71 -1.30 -7.99 4.47
CA ARG A 71 -0.23 -7.87 3.49
C ARG A 71 -0.01 -6.42 3.06
N SER A 72 -1.07 -5.65 2.90
CA SER A 72 -1.04 -4.21 2.61
C SER A 72 -0.39 -3.42 3.75
N LEU A 73 -0.70 -3.74 5.01
CA LEU A 73 -0.06 -3.11 6.17
C LEU A 73 1.45 -3.33 6.18
N VAL A 74 1.94 -4.55 5.90
CA VAL A 74 3.38 -4.83 5.83
C VAL A 74 4.06 -3.98 4.74
N SER A 75 3.45 -3.90 3.55
CA SER A 75 3.97 -3.07 2.46
C SER A 75 4.01 -1.59 2.81
N LEU A 76 2.98 -1.08 3.50
CA LEU A 76 2.94 0.31 3.96
C LEU A 76 3.99 0.62 5.03
N HIS A 77 4.29 -0.33 5.92
CA HIS A 77 5.39 -0.17 6.89
C HIS A 77 6.74 -0.07 6.17
N ARG A 78 7.00 -0.96 5.21
CA ARG A 78 8.24 -0.93 4.41
C ARG A 78 8.40 0.39 3.64
N ILE A 79 7.33 0.88 3.00
CA ILE A 79 7.35 2.19 2.31
C ILE A 79 7.69 3.32 3.31
N LYS A 80 7.14 3.28 4.52
CA LYS A 80 7.40 4.30 5.55
C LYS A 80 8.85 4.29 6.03
N GLU A 81 9.45 3.12 6.19
CA GLU A 81 10.87 2.98 6.56
C GLU A 81 11.78 3.59 5.49
N ILE A 82 11.57 3.22 4.22
CA ILE A 82 12.35 3.75 3.10
C ILE A 82 12.17 5.27 2.98
N ALA A 83 10.93 5.76 3.09
CA ALA A 83 10.64 7.19 3.03
C ALA A 83 11.22 7.96 4.22
N ALA A 84 11.34 7.35 5.41
CA ALA A 84 12.00 7.98 6.55
C ALA A 84 13.50 8.14 6.28
N TYR A 85 14.15 7.09 5.80
CA TYR A 85 15.56 7.11 5.44
C TYR A 85 15.88 8.10 4.31
N LEU A 86 15.06 8.13 3.25
CA LEU A 86 15.20 9.09 2.15
C LEU A 86 15.16 10.55 2.65
N ARG A 87 14.32 10.85 3.64
CA ARG A 87 14.25 12.20 4.23
C ARG A 87 15.49 12.56 5.04
N GLU A 88 16.06 11.61 5.76
CA GLU A 88 17.31 11.82 6.49
C GLU A 88 18.45 12.13 5.52
N LEU A 89 18.52 11.36 4.42
CA LEU A 89 19.47 11.59 3.34
C LEU A 89 19.24 12.94 2.66
N GLU A 90 17.99 13.31 2.37
CA GLU A 90 17.65 14.62 1.81
C GLU A 90 18.08 15.78 2.72
N ASN A 91 17.84 15.66 4.02
CA ASN A 91 18.22 16.69 5.00
C ASN A 91 19.74 16.82 5.11
N ALA A 92 20.50 15.72 5.09
CA ALA A 92 21.95 15.74 5.23
C ALA A 92 22.67 16.37 4.02
N PHE A 93 22.23 16.06 2.79
CA PHE A 93 22.96 16.40 1.58
C PHE A 93 22.38 17.58 0.77
N PHE A 94 21.06 17.80 0.79
CA PHE A 94 20.44 18.84 -0.04
C PHE A 94 20.21 20.15 0.73
N THR A 95 19.98 20.08 2.04
CA THR A 95 19.79 21.30 2.86
C THR A 95 21.11 22.05 3.10
N SER A 96 22.23 21.34 3.13
CA SER A 96 23.58 21.90 3.33
C SER A 96 24.12 22.66 2.11
N ASN A 97 23.63 22.36 0.89
CA ASN A 97 24.11 22.95 -0.36
C ASN A 97 23.26 24.15 -0.86
N GLY A 98 22.33 24.67 -0.05
CA GLY A 98 21.46 25.79 -0.45
C GLY A 98 20.45 25.46 -1.55
N LEU A 99 20.29 24.17 -1.88
CA LEU A 99 19.28 23.69 -2.83
C LEU A 99 17.88 23.75 -2.18
N PRO A 100 16.83 23.99 -2.97
CA PRO A 100 15.46 23.98 -2.45
C PRO A 100 15.13 22.62 -1.82
N LYS A 101 14.43 22.64 -0.68
CA LYS A 101 13.99 21.44 0.04
C LYS A 101 13.26 20.50 -0.93
N GLY A 102 13.60 19.22 -0.89
CA GLY A 102 12.96 18.19 -1.71
C GLY A 102 11.43 18.20 -1.57
N TRP A 103 10.73 17.80 -2.63
CA TRP A 103 9.26 17.79 -2.66
C TRP A 103 8.64 16.93 -1.53
N GLU A 104 9.34 15.89 -1.05
CA GLU A 104 8.87 15.09 0.09
C GLU A 104 8.79 15.90 1.38
N ILE A 105 9.71 16.86 1.58
CA ILE A 105 9.70 17.79 2.70
C ILE A 105 8.60 18.84 2.49
N TYR A 106 8.37 19.26 1.25
CA TYR A 106 7.26 20.17 0.92
C TYR A 106 5.89 19.57 1.29
N PHE A 107 5.67 18.28 1.03
CA PHE A 107 4.42 17.60 1.38
C PHE A 107 4.39 16.99 2.80
N LYS A 108 5.38 17.29 3.65
CA LYS A 108 5.53 16.70 5.00
C LYS A 108 4.29 16.88 5.89
N GLY A 109 3.49 17.91 5.65
CA GLY A 109 2.24 18.20 6.37
C GLY A 109 0.96 17.59 5.79
N GLN A 110 0.92 17.19 4.50
CA GLN A 110 -0.35 16.95 3.80
C GLN A 110 -0.63 15.47 3.45
N SER A 111 0.38 14.61 3.29
CA SER A 111 0.14 13.24 2.76
C SER A 111 0.35 12.09 3.74
N ARG A 112 1.02 12.32 4.89
CA ARG A 112 1.47 11.25 5.80
C ARG A 112 0.32 10.40 6.37
N GLY A 113 -0.83 11.02 6.65
CA GLY A 113 -2.02 10.34 7.16
C GLY A 113 -2.99 9.92 6.06
N THR A 114 -3.18 10.75 5.04
CA THR A 114 -4.24 10.62 4.04
C THR A 114 -4.17 9.30 3.28
N MET A 115 -2.99 8.91 2.78
CA MET A 115 -2.85 7.65 2.03
C MET A 115 -3.05 6.41 2.91
N THR A 116 -2.54 6.42 4.15
CA THR A 116 -2.74 5.30 5.07
C THR A 116 -4.21 5.19 5.47
N ASN A 117 -4.89 6.31 5.66
CA ASN A 117 -6.31 6.35 6.03
C ASN A 117 -7.21 5.87 4.89
N ILE A 118 -6.91 6.24 3.64
CA ILE A 118 -7.63 5.75 2.45
C ILE A 118 -7.46 4.23 2.33
N ALA A 119 -6.23 3.71 2.44
CA ALA A 119 -5.97 2.28 2.35
C ALA A 119 -6.70 1.49 3.47
N LYS A 120 -6.67 2.00 4.70
CA LYS A 120 -7.46 1.43 5.82
C LYS A 120 -8.96 1.45 5.51
N GLY A 121 -9.48 2.58 5.01
CA GLY A 121 -10.88 2.73 4.62
C GLY A 121 -11.30 1.70 3.56
N PHE A 122 -10.45 1.48 2.55
CA PHE A 122 -10.67 0.47 1.52
C PHE A 122 -10.80 -0.94 2.13
N TRP A 123 -9.82 -1.39 2.91
CA TRP A 123 -9.86 -2.74 3.51
C TRP A 123 -11.03 -2.92 4.48
N VAL A 124 -11.35 -1.90 5.28
CA VAL A 124 -12.50 -1.91 6.18
C VAL A 124 -13.80 -1.99 5.40
N SER A 125 -13.96 -1.19 4.34
CA SER A 125 -15.16 -1.25 3.49
C SER A 125 -15.33 -2.62 2.82
N LEU A 126 -14.24 -3.20 2.30
CA LEU A 126 -14.31 -4.52 1.67
C LEU A 126 -14.69 -5.59 2.69
N LEU A 127 -14.12 -5.54 3.89
CA LEU A 127 -14.46 -6.46 4.98
C LEU A 127 -15.93 -6.32 5.40
N ILE A 128 -16.43 -5.10 5.57
CA ILE A 128 -17.84 -4.84 5.87
C ILE A 128 -18.73 -5.44 4.77
N ILE A 129 -18.43 -5.18 3.50
CA ILE A 129 -19.19 -5.74 2.37
C ILE A 129 -19.21 -7.26 2.43
N THR A 130 -18.07 -7.92 2.69
CA THR A 130 -18.03 -9.39 2.76
C THR A 130 -18.75 -9.98 3.97
N ILE A 131 -18.86 -9.25 5.07
CA ILE A 131 -19.62 -9.69 6.26
C ILE A 131 -21.12 -9.51 6.04
N PHE A 132 -21.53 -8.44 5.35
CA PHE A 132 -22.96 -8.14 5.12
C PHE A 132 -23.53 -8.86 3.89
N ALA A 133 -22.71 -9.17 2.88
CA ALA A 133 -23.15 -9.88 1.67
C ALA A 133 -23.96 -11.18 1.96
N PRO A 134 -23.57 -12.04 2.93
CA PRO A 134 -24.37 -13.20 3.34
C PRO A 134 -25.79 -12.88 3.81
N PHE A 135 -26.05 -11.71 4.40
CA PHE A 135 -27.41 -11.36 4.86
C PHE A 135 -28.33 -10.94 3.73
N PHE A 136 -27.79 -10.42 2.62
CA PHE A 136 -28.55 -10.02 1.44
C PHE A 136 -28.66 -11.14 0.41
N LEU A 137 -27.63 -11.99 0.30
CA LEU A 137 -27.52 -13.03 -0.72
C LEU A 137 -27.75 -14.45 -0.17
N GLY A 138 -27.49 -14.67 1.12
CA GLY A 138 -27.83 -15.91 1.79
C GLY A 138 -29.35 -16.01 1.94
N LYS A 139 -29.93 -16.97 1.22
CA LYS A 139 -31.32 -17.37 1.37
C LYS A 139 -31.53 -18.08 2.70
#